data_AF-A0A0C2F296-F1
#
_entry.id   AF-A0A0C2F296-F1
#
_cell.length_a   1.000
_cell.length_b   1.000
_cell.length_c   1.000
_cell.angle_alpha   90.00
_cell.angle_beta   90.00
_cell.angle_gamma   90.00
#
_symmetry.space_group_name_H-M   'P 1'
#
loop_
_entity.id
_entity.type
_entity.pdbx_description
1 polymer ?
#
loop_
_entity_poly.entity_id
_entity_poly.type
_entity_poly.pdbx_seq_one_letter_code
_entity_poly.pdbx_strand_id
1 'polypeptide(L)'
;MPFWASKLIESFNSYAANIERSLSHTFDRVFGCIPDLQQTQNSILDRISGLEAKISAINTSPVMQQGCLYSAMVKISADSSKIDEKLRTITWVGIDEKVDERSSCRFDREIVKEAVYTSGCEDLIREFEEGRITIRRHPSGSPRGPG
;
A
#
# COMPACT_ATOMS: atom_id res chain seq x y z
N MET A 1 73.58 52.64 -14.05
CA MET A 1 72.11 52.59 -13.92
C MET A 1 71.70 53.48 -12.75
N PRO A 2 70.65 54.30 -12.88
CA PRO A 2 70.14 55.11 -11.76
C PRO A 2 69.60 54.22 -10.64
N PHE A 3 69.79 54.62 -9.38
CA PHE A 3 69.33 53.87 -8.19
C PHE A 3 67.81 53.64 -8.15
N TRP A 4 67.03 54.58 -8.68
CA TRP A 4 65.57 54.43 -8.76
C TRP A 4 65.16 53.31 -9.73
N ALA A 5 65.92 53.10 -10.81
CA ALA A 5 65.62 52.09 -11.81
C ALA A 5 65.91 50.67 -11.27
N SER A 6 67.00 50.50 -10.52
CA SER A 6 67.29 49.20 -9.87
C SER A 6 66.23 48.84 -8.83
N LYS A 7 65.79 49.81 -8.02
CA LYS A 7 64.75 49.58 -7.01
C LYS A 7 63.38 49.24 -7.62
N LEU A 8 63.04 49.89 -8.74
CA LEU A 8 61.81 49.60 -9.48
C LEU A 8 61.83 48.18 -10.06
N ILE A 9 62.93 47.77 -10.68
CA ILE A 9 63.11 46.40 -11.21
C ILE A 9 63.01 45.36 -10.07
N GLU A 10 63.63 45.62 -8.93
CA GLU A 10 63.57 44.72 -7.77
C GLU A 10 62.14 44.57 -7.24
N SER A 11 61.40 45.68 -7.11
CA SER A 11 59.98 45.63 -6.71
C SER A 11 59.11 44.89 -7.72
N PHE A 12 59.36 45.10 -9.02
CA PHE A 12 58.64 44.41 -10.09
C PHE A 12 58.92 42.90 -10.06
N ASN A 13 60.19 42.51 -9.93
CA ASN A 13 60.58 41.11 -9.84
C ASN A 13 59.98 40.43 -8.58
N SER A 14 59.98 41.12 -7.44
CA SER A 14 59.34 40.60 -6.23
C SER A 14 57.83 40.43 -6.41
N TYR A 15 57.17 41.40 -7.05
CA TYR A 15 55.73 41.32 -7.30
C TYR A 15 55.38 40.22 -8.30
N ALA A 16 56.12 40.15 -9.41
CA ALA A 16 55.97 39.12 -10.44
C ALA A 16 56.16 37.71 -9.86
N ALA A 17 57.21 37.50 -9.06
CA ALA A 17 57.46 36.21 -8.40
C ALA A 17 56.37 35.85 -7.38
N ASN A 18 55.79 36.85 -6.70
CA ASN A 18 54.67 36.63 -5.78
C ASN A 18 53.38 36.27 -6.53
N ILE A 19 53.08 36.94 -7.64
CA ILE A 19 51.94 36.60 -8.50
C ILE A 19 52.11 35.21 -9.09
N GLU A 20 53.28 34.91 -9.65
CA GLU A 20 53.56 33.61 -10.25
C GLU A 20 53.34 32.48 -9.23
N ARG A 21 53.92 32.60 -8.03
CA ARG A 21 53.69 31.62 -6.96
C ARG A 21 52.22 31.50 -6.56
N SER A 22 51.52 32.63 -6.45
CA SER A 22 50.09 32.62 -6.09
C SER A 22 49.26 31.93 -7.18
N LEU A 23 49.49 32.26 -8.45
CA LEU A 23 48.80 31.67 -9.59
C LEU A 23 49.09 30.18 -9.72
N SER A 24 50.36 29.77 -9.68
CA SER A 24 50.74 28.36 -9.72
C SER A 24 50.06 27.57 -8.60
N HIS A 25 50.10 28.07 -7.37
CA HIS A 25 49.44 27.41 -6.25
C HIS A 25 47.92 27.31 -6.44
N THR A 26 47.26 28.36 -6.95
CA THR A 26 45.82 28.29 -7.26
C THR A 26 45.52 27.32 -8.39
N PHE A 27 46.35 27.26 -9.43
CA PHE A 27 46.18 26.33 -10.55
C PHE A 27 46.39 24.89 -10.10
N ASP A 28 47.44 24.60 -9.34
CA ASP A 28 47.70 23.26 -8.81
C ASP A 28 46.54 22.77 -7.94
N ARG A 29 45.96 23.66 -7.13
CA ARG A 29 44.77 23.33 -6.33
C ARG A 29 43.55 23.05 -7.20
N VAL A 30 43.28 23.89 -8.20
CA VAL A 30 42.11 23.70 -9.10
C VAL A 30 42.28 22.43 -9.92
N PHE A 31 43.44 22.25 -10.57
CA PHE A 31 43.73 21.07 -11.37
C PHE A 31 43.78 19.80 -10.53
N GLY A 32 44.22 19.87 -9.27
CA GLY A 32 44.15 18.76 -8.33
C GLY A 32 42.73 18.31 -7.99
N CYS A 33 41.75 19.23 -7.99
CA CYS A 33 40.35 18.89 -7.70
C CYS A 33 39.56 18.37 -8.92
N ILE A 34 40.04 18.60 -10.15
CA ILE A 34 39.33 18.16 -11.37
C ILE A 34 39.19 16.63 -11.44
N PRO A 35 40.23 15.82 -11.16
CA PRO A 35 40.11 14.36 -11.17
C PRO A 35 39.06 13.82 -10.19
N ASP A 36 39.02 14.35 -8.96
CA ASP A 36 38.06 13.94 -7.94
C ASP A 36 36.61 14.25 -8.38
N LEU A 37 36.42 15.41 -9.01
CA LEU A 37 35.12 15.82 -9.56
C LEU A 37 34.70 14.92 -10.73
N GLN A 38 35.64 14.61 -11.64
CA GLN A 38 35.39 13.66 -12.74
C GLN A 38 35.05 12.26 -12.24
N GLN A 39 35.76 11.78 -11.22
CA GLN A 39 35.47 10.49 -10.59
C GLN A 39 34.07 10.47 -9.98
N THR A 40 33.68 11.53 -9.28
CA THR A 40 32.35 11.66 -8.68
C THR A 40 31.26 11.70 -9.76
N GLN A 41 31.48 12.44 -10.84
CA GLN A 41 30.55 12.50 -11.97
C GLN A 41 30.38 11.14 -12.65
N ASN A 42 31.46 10.40 -12.90
CA ASN A 42 31.39 9.06 -13.48
C ASN A 42 30.60 8.10 -12.57
N SER A 43 30.83 8.15 -11.26
CA SER A 43 30.08 7.32 -10.30
C SER A 43 28.57 7.66 -10.29
N ILE A 44 28.21 8.93 -10.44
CA ILE A 44 26.81 9.35 -10.56
C ILE A 44 26.20 8.81 -11.85
N LEU A 45 26.90 8.94 -12.98
CA LEU A 45 26.43 8.43 -14.27
C LEU A 45 26.22 6.92 -14.25
N ASP A 46 27.16 6.15 -13.70
CA ASP A 46 27.02 4.70 -13.56
C ASP A 46 25.78 4.31 -12.72
N ARG A 47 25.52 5.06 -11.64
CA ARG A 47 24.31 4.85 -10.82
C ARG A 47 23.03 5.18 -11.58
N ILE A 48 23.02 6.25 -12.37
CA ILE A 48 21.87 6.64 -13.19
C ILE A 48 21.61 5.57 -14.25
N SER A 49 22.62 5.13 -14.99
CA SER A 49 22.47 4.04 -15.98
C SER A 49 21.97 2.75 -15.34
N GLY A 50 22.45 2.42 -14.13
CA GLY A 50 21.94 1.27 -13.37
C GLY A 50 20.47 1.42 -12.95
N LEU A 51 20.02 2.63 -12.62
CA LEU A 51 18.61 2.91 -12.32
C LEU A 51 17.74 2.86 -13.58
N GLU A 52 18.20 3.41 -14.69
CA GLU A 52 17.49 3.36 -15.98
C GLU A 52 17.24 1.91 -16.41
N ALA A 53 18.26 1.05 -16.34
CA ALA A 53 18.11 -0.38 -16.67
C ALA A 53 17.07 -1.09 -15.79
N LYS A 54 17.04 -0.78 -14.48
CA LYS A 54 16.06 -1.35 -13.55
C LYS A 54 14.64 -0.87 -13.85
N ILE A 55 14.46 0.41 -14.15
CA ILE A 55 13.15 0.98 -14.52
C ILE A 55 12.64 0.36 -15.82
N SER A 56 13.52 0.20 -16.82
CA SER A 56 13.17 -0.48 -18.08
C SER A 56 12.72 -1.92 -17.85
N ALA A 57 13.36 -2.66 -16.92
CA ALA A 57 12.95 -4.02 -16.56
C ALA A 57 11.61 -4.09 -15.82
N ILE A 58 11.26 -3.08 -15.02
CA ILE A 58 9.96 -2.99 -14.36
C ILE A 58 8.86 -2.69 -15.39
N ASN A 59 9.14 -1.78 -16.32
CA ASN A 59 8.20 -1.34 -17.35
C ASN A 59 7.98 -2.34 -18.49
N THR A 60 8.73 -3.45 -18.55
CA THR A 60 8.43 -4.58 -19.46
C THR A 60 7.48 -5.61 -18.84
N SER A 61 7.12 -5.49 -17.56
CA SER A 61 6.13 -6.33 -16.88
C SER A 61 4.68 -5.77 -16.73
N PRO A 62 4.19 -4.74 -17.47
CA PRO A 62 2.84 -4.21 -17.24
C PRO A 62 1.77 -5.17 -17.77
N VAL A 63 2.03 -5.92 -18.84
CA VAL A 63 1.05 -6.87 -19.41
C VAL A 63 0.70 -7.99 -18.43
N MET A 64 1.69 -8.47 -17.67
CA MET A 64 1.48 -9.56 -16.71
C MET A 64 0.77 -9.08 -15.44
N GLN A 65 1.09 -7.87 -14.96
CA GLN A 65 0.44 -7.29 -13.79
C GLN A 65 -1.00 -6.85 -14.08
N GLN A 66 -1.28 -6.31 -15.27
CA GLN A 66 -2.62 -5.86 -15.63
C GLN A 66 -3.61 -7.02 -15.77
N GLY A 67 -3.18 -8.15 -16.34
CA GLY A 67 -4.00 -9.37 -16.42
C GLY A 67 -4.29 -9.98 -15.05
N CYS A 68 -3.30 -10.03 -14.16
CA CYS A 68 -3.48 -10.52 -12.79
C CYS A 68 -4.37 -9.59 -11.95
N LEU A 69 -4.20 -8.27 -12.06
CA LEU A 69 -5.04 -7.29 -11.36
C LEU A 69 -6.49 -7.33 -11.85
N TYR A 70 -6.70 -7.40 -13.18
CA TYR A 70 -8.03 -7.56 -13.75
C TYR A 70 -8.68 -8.89 -13.31
N SER A 71 -7.94 -9.99 -13.33
CA SER A 71 -8.44 -11.29 -12.85
C SER A 71 -8.80 -11.27 -11.36
N ALA A 72 -7.96 -10.64 -10.52
CA ALA A 72 -8.23 -10.48 -9.10
C ALA A 72 -9.49 -9.62 -8.88
N MET A 73 -9.63 -8.52 -9.60
CA MET A 73 -10.81 -7.65 -9.53
C MET A 73 -12.09 -8.40 -9.91
N VAL A 74 -12.08 -9.14 -11.04
CA VAL A 74 -13.23 -9.94 -11.48
C VAL A 74 -13.59 -11.02 -10.47
N LYS A 75 -12.60 -11.69 -9.87
CA LYS A 75 -12.83 -12.69 -8.81
C LYS A 75 -13.45 -12.06 -7.56
N ILE A 76 -12.91 -10.93 -7.09
CA ILE A 76 -13.46 -10.21 -5.93
C ILE A 76 -14.90 -9.78 -6.19
N SER A 77 -15.21 -9.23 -7.37
CA SER A 77 -16.57 -8.84 -7.73
C SER A 77 -17.54 -10.02 -7.84
N ALA A 78 -17.07 -11.17 -8.34
CA ALA A 78 -17.88 -12.39 -8.41
C ALA A 78 -18.11 -13.02 -7.02
N ASP A 79 -17.16 -12.87 -6.10
CA ASP A 79 -17.31 -13.35 -4.73
C ASP A 79 -18.16 -12.39 -3.91
N SER A 80 -18.07 -11.07 -4.13
CA SER A 80 -18.93 -10.10 -3.45
C SER A 80 -20.40 -10.29 -3.79
N SER A 81 -20.75 -10.58 -5.05
CA SER A 81 -22.13 -10.86 -5.43
C SER A 81 -22.67 -12.14 -4.78
N LYS A 82 -21.85 -13.19 -4.68
CA LYS A 82 -22.21 -14.44 -3.97
C LYS A 82 -22.35 -14.23 -2.46
N ILE A 83 -21.54 -13.35 -1.87
CA ILE A 83 -21.63 -13.01 -0.45
C ILE A 83 -22.92 -12.22 -0.19
N ASP A 84 -23.23 -11.22 -1.01
CA ASP A 84 -24.46 -10.43 -0.89
C ASP A 84 -25.71 -11.30 -1.09
N GLU A 85 -25.69 -12.23 -2.05
CA GLU A 85 -26.78 -13.18 -2.25
C GLU A 85 -27.00 -14.05 -1.00
N LYS A 86 -25.92 -14.59 -0.41
CA LYS A 86 -26.01 -15.35 0.84
C LYS A 86 -26.48 -14.52 2.03
N LEU A 87 -26.03 -13.27 2.15
CA LEU A 87 -26.46 -12.35 3.21
C LEU A 87 -27.93 -11.98 3.05
N ARG A 88 -28.45 -11.86 1.83
CA ARG A 88 -29.87 -11.63 1.57
C ARG A 88 -30.75 -12.80 2.01
N THR A 89 -30.20 -14.02 2.06
CA THR A 89 -30.91 -15.24 2.50
C THR A 89 -30.83 -15.48 4.02
N ILE A 90 -29.88 -14.86 4.73
CA ILE A 90 -29.64 -15.15 6.15
C ILE A 90 -29.92 -13.90 7.00
N THR A 91 -30.92 -13.99 7.88
CA THR A 91 -31.22 -12.96 8.88
C THR A 91 -30.82 -13.43 10.28
N TRP A 92 -30.10 -12.57 11.02
CA TRP A 92 -29.75 -12.80 12.41
C TRP A 92 -30.79 -12.17 13.33
N VAL A 93 -31.36 -12.97 14.24
CA VAL A 93 -32.30 -12.47 15.25
C VAL A 93 -31.73 -12.76 16.64
N GLY A 94 -31.50 -11.72 17.43
CA GLY A 94 -30.98 -11.83 18.79
C GLY A 94 -32.09 -12.27 19.75
N ILE A 95 -31.98 -13.49 20.27
CA ILE A 95 -32.98 -14.09 21.16
C ILE A 95 -32.27 -14.71 22.37
N ASP A 96 -32.70 -14.33 23.56
CA ASP A 96 -32.21 -14.94 24.80
C ASP A 96 -32.79 -16.35 25.00
N GLU A 97 -31.96 -17.24 25.56
CA GLU A 97 -32.37 -18.60 25.92
C GLU A 97 -33.43 -18.59 27.03
N LYS A 98 -34.42 -19.49 26.90
CA LYS A 98 -35.43 -19.74 27.93
C LYS A 98 -35.01 -20.94 28.78
N VAL A 99 -35.64 -21.07 29.96
CA VAL A 99 -35.29 -22.04 31.01
C VAL A 99 -35.15 -23.49 30.49
N ASP A 100 -35.95 -23.87 29.49
CA ASP A 100 -35.93 -25.22 28.91
C ASP A 100 -35.79 -25.18 27.38
N GLU A 101 -35.12 -26.19 26.80
CA GLU A 101 -34.93 -26.33 25.35
C GLU A 101 -36.25 -26.29 24.57
N ARG A 102 -37.29 -26.98 25.07
CA ARG A 102 -38.62 -26.98 24.40
C ARG A 102 -39.27 -25.61 24.40
N SER A 103 -39.05 -24.83 25.46
CA SER A 103 -39.55 -23.47 25.61
C SER A 103 -38.77 -22.51 24.70
N SER A 104 -37.46 -22.68 24.61
CA SER A 104 -36.58 -21.97 23.68
C SER A 104 -36.94 -22.23 22.21
N CYS A 105 -37.10 -23.50 21.79
CA CYS A 105 -37.49 -23.82 20.41
C CYS A 105 -38.86 -23.25 20.00
N ARG A 106 -39.84 -23.26 20.92
CA ARG A 106 -41.15 -22.65 20.67
C ARG A 106 -41.04 -21.14 20.54
N PHE A 107 -40.25 -20.50 21.41
CA PHE A 107 -40.03 -19.07 21.39
C PHE A 107 -39.29 -18.63 20.11
N ASP A 108 -38.25 -19.35 19.70
CA ASP A 108 -37.52 -19.09 18.46
C ASP A 108 -38.46 -19.10 17.25
N ARG A 109 -39.41 -20.04 17.20
CA ARG A 109 -40.38 -20.12 16.11
C ARG A 109 -41.35 -18.95 16.10
N GLU A 110 -41.84 -18.51 17.26
CA GLU A 110 -42.72 -17.34 17.35
C GLU A 110 -41.99 -16.03 17.01
N ILE A 111 -40.72 -15.91 17.39
CA ILE A 111 -39.93 -14.73 17.02
C ILE A 111 -39.63 -14.69 15.51
N VAL A 112 -39.29 -15.82 14.91
CA VAL A 112 -39.11 -15.89 13.45
C VAL A 112 -40.42 -15.59 12.72
N LYS A 113 -41.55 -16.10 13.25
CA LYS A 113 -42.88 -15.76 12.75
C LYS A 113 -43.10 -14.25 12.79
N GLU A 114 -42.92 -13.62 13.95
CA GLU A 114 -43.10 -12.18 14.11
C GLU A 114 -42.20 -11.37 13.17
N ALA A 115 -40.93 -11.76 13.04
CA ALA A 115 -39.99 -11.12 12.13
C ALA A 115 -40.42 -11.21 10.65
N VAL A 116 -40.94 -12.37 10.23
CA VAL A 116 -41.45 -12.58 8.86
C VAL A 116 -42.71 -11.76 8.61
N TYR A 117 -43.69 -11.77 9.51
CA TYR A 117 -44.92 -10.99 9.33
C TYR A 117 -44.67 -9.48 9.43
N THR A 118 -43.75 -9.03 10.30
CA THR A 118 -43.36 -7.62 10.42
C THR A 118 -42.59 -7.14 9.19
N SER A 119 -41.89 -8.03 8.49
CA SER A 119 -41.21 -7.69 7.23
C SER A 119 -42.18 -7.23 6.14
N GLY A 120 -43.47 -7.60 6.18
CA GLY A 120 -44.45 -7.26 5.15
C GLY A 120 -44.14 -7.84 3.76
N CYS A 121 -43.25 -8.82 3.67
CA CYS A 121 -42.84 -9.46 2.42
C CYS A 121 -43.67 -10.71 2.17
N GLU A 122 -44.58 -10.65 1.19
CA GLU A 122 -45.48 -11.76 0.84
C GLU A 122 -44.75 -13.06 0.50
N ASP A 123 -43.59 -12.97 -0.15
CA ASP A 123 -42.79 -14.15 -0.49
C ASP A 123 -42.23 -14.84 0.77
N LEU A 124 -41.74 -14.06 1.75
CA LEU A 124 -41.24 -14.60 3.02
C LEU A 124 -42.37 -15.19 3.87
N ILE A 125 -43.53 -14.53 3.90
CA ILE A 125 -44.73 -15.03 4.60
C ILE A 125 -45.15 -16.38 4.01
N ARG A 126 -45.24 -16.47 2.68
CA ARG A 126 -45.57 -17.71 1.97
C ARG A 126 -44.54 -18.81 2.25
N GLU A 127 -43.24 -18.50 2.22
CA GLU A 127 -42.20 -19.49 2.52
C GLU A 127 -42.22 -19.99 3.98
N PHE A 128 -42.60 -19.12 4.92
CA PHE A 128 -42.79 -19.51 6.32
C PHE A 128 -43.99 -20.44 6.49
N GLU A 129 -45.13 -20.12 5.88
CA GLU A 129 -46.35 -20.93 5.93
C GLU A 129 -46.17 -22.30 5.27
N GLU A 130 -45.42 -22.36 4.17
CA GLU A 130 -45.05 -23.61 3.48
C GLU A 130 -43.92 -24.39 4.19
N GLY A 131 -43.39 -23.87 5.30
CA GLY A 131 -42.35 -24.53 6.10
C GLY A 131 -40.98 -24.62 5.43
N ARG A 132 -40.69 -23.74 4.45
CA ARG A 132 -39.40 -23.69 3.74
C ARG A 132 -38.30 -22.94 4.51
N ILE A 133 -38.68 -22.19 5.55
CA ILE A 133 -37.72 -21.46 6.41
C ILE A 133 -37.12 -22.41 7.45
N THR A 134 -35.79 -22.54 7.43
CA THR A 134 -35.04 -23.34 8.41
C THR A 134 -34.48 -22.44 9.52
N ILE A 135 -34.77 -22.78 10.77
CA ILE A 135 -34.28 -22.04 11.95
C ILE A 135 -33.11 -22.80 12.56
N ARG A 136 -31.99 -22.13 12.83
CA ARG A 136 -30.81 -22.72 13.49
C ARG A 136 -30.19 -21.70 14.45
N ARG A 137 -29.78 -22.16 15.63
CA ARG A 137 -28.97 -21.35 16.57
C ARG A 137 -27.49 -21.46 16.23
N HIS A 138 -26.76 -20.36 16.43
CA HIS A 138 -25.31 -20.30 16.32
C HIS A 138 -24.71 -19.86 17.67
N PRO A 139 -23.67 -20.54 18.19
CA PRO A 139 -22.97 -21.68 17.60
C PRO A 139 -23.75 -23.00 17.74
N SER A 140 -23.49 -23.95 16.85
CA SER A 140 -24.05 -25.29 16.92
C SER A 140 -23.55 -26.02 18.17
N GLY A 141 -24.35 -26.00 19.24
CA GLY A 141 -24.18 -26.89 20.40
C GLY A 141 -23.77 -26.27 21.75
N SER A 142 -24.19 -25.05 22.11
CA SER A 142 -23.99 -24.59 23.51
C SER A 142 -25.10 -23.66 24.05
N PRO A 143 -25.60 -23.86 25.30
CA PRO A 143 -25.48 -25.04 26.17
C PRO A 143 -26.82 -25.75 26.45
N ARG A 144 -26.73 -27.07 26.61
CA ARG A 144 -27.70 -27.84 27.41
C ARG A 144 -27.66 -27.26 28.83
N GLY A 145 -28.79 -26.79 29.34
CA GLY A 145 -28.92 -26.25 30.70
C GLY A 145 -28.38 -27.21 31.79
N PRO A 146 -28.11 -26.71 33.01
CA PRO A 146 -27.61 -27.54 34.10
C PRO A 146 -28.64 -28.63 34.42
N GLY A 147 -28.15 -29.86 34.59
CA GLY A 147 -28.95 -30.98 35.13
C GLY A 147 -29.38 -30.75 36.57
#